data_AF-A0A7S0JBM7-F1
#
_entry.id   AF-A0A7S0JBM7-F1
#
_cell.length_a   1.000
_cell.length_b   1.000
_cell.length_c   1.000
_cell.angle_alpha   90.00
_cell.angle_beta   90.00
_cell.angle_gamma   90.00
#
_symmetry.space_group_name_H-M   'P 1'
#
loop_
_entity.id
_entity.type
_entity.pdbx_description
1 polymer ?
#
loop_
_entity_poly.entity_id
_entity_poly.type
_entity_poly.pdbx_seq_one_letter_code
_entity_poly.pdbx_strand_id
1 'polypeptide(L)'
;MALDRASPMTRAERDKMRMQTMQEIGNELAAVAGDKPFRYPQGLPFVLRAFNALEGVGKALDDNYDVSRIAKRYIKYLIDLRDGSTALTAWKKTQQKLGWRPKDLASVFQSPRRVTQVYETLSKLESGELQLRVRALELERAMMRNMIVQRASLLALLSCASLNLGTMLAMGAQGTGVFAGFLRRSLFGSAAFFGVKALLAWRKFQQLQKGEAEGNYNQYLLEAR
;
A
#
# COMPACT_ATOMS: atom_id res chain seq x y z
N MET A 1 -33.15 -13.41 -8.36
CA MET A 1 -32.89 -13.71 -6.94
C MET A 1 -31.38 -13.57 -6.77
N ALA A 2 -30.79 -12.41 -6.50
CA ALA A 2 -31.08 -11.41 -5.49
C ALA A 2 -30.80 -9.99 -6.02
N LEU A 3 -31.87 -9.21 -6.20
CA LEU A 3 -31.80 -7.75 -6.05
C LEU A 3 -32.60 -7.48 -4.78
N ASP A 4 -32.00 -7.87 -3.65
CA ASP A 4 -32.56 -7.52 -2.36
C ASP A 4 -32.31 -6.03 -2.12
N ARG A 5 -33.35 -5.40 -1.59
CA ARG A 5 -33.55 -3.97 -1.47
C ARG A 5 -32.31 -3.30 -0.84
N ALA A 6 -31.79 -2.28 -1.50
CA ALA A 6 -31.06 -1.23 -0.81
C ALA A 6 -32.04 -0.57 0.17
N SER A 7 -32.11 -1.08 1.39
CA SER A 7 -32.68 -0.38 2.52
C SER A 7 -31.99 0.99 2.60
N PRO A 8 -32.72 2.08 2.93
CA PRO A 8 -32.11 3.39 3.07
C PRO A 8 -31.15 3.33 4.26
N MET A 9 -29.87 3.04 3.99
CA MET A 9 -28.83 2.98 5.01
C MET A 9 -28.89 4.26 5.84
N THR A 10 -28.93 4.09 7.15
CA THR A 10 -28.95 5.21 8.08
C THR A 10 -27.69 6.07 7.85
N ARG A 11 -27.75 7.37 8.13
CA ARG A 11 -26.57 8.26 7.94
C ARG A 11 -25.34 7.70 8.67
N ALA A 12 -25.54 7.15 9.87
CA ALA A 12 -24.51 6.52 10.67
C ALA A 12 -23.87 5.28 10.01
N GLU A 13 -24.64 4.41 9.35
CA GLU A 13 -24.10 3.24 8.64
C GLU A 13 -23.29 3.64 7.41
N ARG A 14 -23.74 4.67 6.68
CA ARG A 14 -22.99 5.22 5.54
C ARG A 14 -21.66 5.84 5.98
N ASP A 15 -21.64 6.52 7.11
CA ASP A 15 -20.43 7.12 7.65
C ASP A 15 -19.45 6.04 8.14
N LYS A 16 -19.94 4.96 8.76
CA LYS A 16 -19.12 3.79 9.11
C LYS A 16 -18.50 3.12 7.88
N MET A 17 -19.30 2.85 6.84
CA MET A 17 -18.76 2.27 5.61
C MET A 17 -17.76 3.20 4.92
N ARG A 18 -18.03 4.51 4.87
CA ARG A 18 -17.07 5.50 4.34
C ARG A 18 -15.76 5.49 5.11
N MET A 19 -15.81 5.41 6.44
CA MET A 19 -14.61 5.32 7.27
C MET A 19 -13.83 4.03 6.99
N GLN A 20 -14.52 2.89 6.87
CA GLN A 20 -13.89 1.61 6.52
C GLN A 20 -13.23 1.65 5.14
N THR A 21 -13.94 2.13 4.12
CA THR A 21 -13.39 2.29 2.77
C THR A 21 -12.21 3.26 2.74
N MET A 22 -12.27 4.37 3.50
CA MET A 22 -11.13 5.29 3.62
C MET A 22 -9.92 4.66 4.30
N GLN A 23 -10.12 3.80 5.30
CA GLN A 23 -9.05 3.07 5.97
C GLN A 23 -8.41 2.04 5.02
N GLU A 24 -9.22 1.26 4.31
CA GLU A 24 -8.75 0.30 3.30
C GLU A 24 -7.92 0.98 2.21
N ILE A 25 -8.46 2.04 1.60
CA ILE A 25 -7.75 2.82 0.59
C ILE A 25 -6.49 3.45 1.18
N GLY A 26 -6.57 3.99 2.41
CA GLY A 26 -5.42 4.57 3.10
C GLY A 26 -4.29 3.57 3.30
N ASN A 27 -4.62 2.33 3.66
CA ASN A 27 -3.67 1.23 3.82
C ASN A 27 -3.04 0.79 2.51
N GLU A 28 -3.83 0.72 1.44
CA GLU A 28 -3.33 0.43 0.08
C GLU A 28 -2.41 1.55 -0.41
N LEU A 29 -2.82 2.81 -0.25
CA LEU A 29 -2.03 3.97 -0.65
C LEU A 29 -0.72 4.06 0.13
N ALA A 30 -0.76 3.78 1.44
CA ALA A 30 0.43 3.77 2.30
C ALA A 30 1.41 2.66 1.90
N ALA A 31 0.91 1.49 1.52
CA ALA A 31 1.76 0.40 1.03
C ALA A 31 2.44 0.76 -0.30
N VAL A 32 1.76 1.49 -1.18
CA VAL A 32 2.30 1.96 -2.47
C VAL A 32 3.22 3.18 -2.32
N ALA A 33 2.98 4.04 -1.32
CA ALA A 33 3.73 5.27 -1.10
C ALA A 33 5.22 5.03 -0.80
N GLY A 34 5.57 3.86 -0.24
CA GLY A 34 6.95 3.49 0.04
C GLY A 34 7.82 3.29 -1.21
N ASP A 35 7.23 2.90 -2.35
CA ASP A 35 8.00 2.52 -3.55
C ASP A 35 8.35 3.71 -4.46
N LYS A 36 7.55 4.77 -4.43
CA LYS A 36 7.79 5.99 -5.21
C LYS A 36 7.74 7.18 -4.27
N PRO A 37 8.90 7.60 -3.72
CA PRO A 37 8.94 8.80 -2.89
C PRO A 37 8.44 9.98 -3.72
N PHE A 38 7.46 10.72 -3.18
CA PHE A 38 6.96 11.93 -3.79
C PHE A 38 8.10 12.93 -3.93
N ARG A 39 8.55 13.17 -5.17
CA ARG A 39 9.57 14.19 -5.44
C ARG A 39 8.88 15.54 -5.54
N TYR A 40 8.96 16.32 -4.46
CA TYR A 40 8.51 17.71 -4.51
C TYR A 40 9.33 18.46 -5.57
N PRO A 41 8.69 19.19 -6.48
CA PRO A 41 9.40 20.10 -7.38
C PRO A 41 10.25 21.09 -6.55
N GLN A 42 11.53 21.23 -6.89
CA GLN A 42 12.50 21.96 -6.07
C GLN A 42 12.10 23.42 -5.77
N GLY A 43 11.33 24.06 -6.65
CA GLY A 43 10.87 25.44 -6.48
C GLY A 43 9.61 25.62 -5.62
N LEU A 44 8.79 24.59 -5.46
CA LEU A 44 7.47 24.73 -4.82
C LEU A 44 7.55 25.11 -3.33
N PRO A 45 8.50 24.59 -2.52
CA PRO A 45 8.69 25.02 -1.14
C PRO A 45 9.05 26.50 -0.99
N PHE A 46 9.83 27.07 -1.92
CA PHE A 46 10.18 28.49 -1.89
C PHE A 46 8.97 29.39 -2.12
N VAL A 47 8.10 28.99 -3.06
CA VAL A 47 6.84 29.70 -3.36
C VAL A 47 5.89 29.64 -2.18
N LEU A 48 5.72 28.47 -1.56
CA LEU A 48 4.89 28.32 -0.35
C LEU A 48 5.42 29.14 0.83
N ARG A 49 6.73 29.15 1.04
CA ARG A 49 7.37 29.98 2.08
C ARG A 49 7.10 31.47 1.84
N ALA A 50 7.18 31.93 0.59
CA ALA A 50 6.88 33.32 0.24
C ALA A 50 5.41 33.68 0.49
N PHE A 51 4.46 32.80 0.12
CA PHE A 51 3.04 33.03 0.40
C PHE A 51 2.73 33.04 1.90
N ASN A 52 3.30 32.11 2.68
CA ASN A 52 3.12 32.09 4.13
C ASN A 52 3.73 33.33 4.81
N ALA A 53 4.88 33.80 4.34
CA ALA A 53 5.49 35.03 4.84
C ALA A 53 4.63 36.26 4.50
N LEU A 54 4.09 36.34 3.27
CA LEU A 54 3.20 37.42 2.84
C LEU A 54 1.90 37.42 3.66
N GLU A 55 1.31 36.25 3.89
CA GLU A 55 0.10 36.11 4.69
C GLU A 55 0.36 36.43 6.17
N GLY A 56 1.51 36.01 6.71
CA GLY A 56 1.92 36.33 8.08
C GLY A 56 2.09 37.83 8.31
N VAL A 57 2.78 38.53 7.40
CA VAL A 57 2.94 40.00 7.48
C VAL A 57 1.61 40.71 7.26
N GLY A 58 0.80 40.24 6.31
CA GLY A 58 -0.50 40.87 6.01
C GLY A 58 -1.50 40.72 7.15
N LYS A 59 -1.58 39.54 7.80
CA LYS A 59 -2.42 39.33 8.98
C LYS A 59 -1.93 40.08 10.22
N ALA A 60 -0.63 40.36 10.32
CA ALA A 60 -0.11 41.22 11.38
C ALA A 60 -0.57 42.70 11.25
N LEU A 61 -1.00 43.13 10.06
CA LEU A 61 -1.46 44.50 9.78
C LEU A 61 -2.99 44.62 9.75
N ASP A 62 -3.68 43.61 9.23
CA ASP A 62 -5.15 43.49 9.19
C ASP A 62 -5.55 42.02 9.36
N ASP A 63 -6.30 41.72 10.43
CA ASP A 63 -6.77 40.37 10.75
C ASP A 63 -7.60 39.72 9.61
N ASN A 64 -8.23 40.52 8.76
CA ASN A 64 -9.03 40.04 7.63
C ASN A 64 -8.24 39.86 6.32
N TYR A 65 -6.92 40.00 6.36
CA TYR A 65 -6.07 39.87 5.19
C TYR A 65 -6.02 38.42 4.66
N ASP A 66 -6.45 38.23 3.41
CA ASP A 66 -6.40 36.94 2.70
C ASP A 66 -5.69 37.09 1.35
N VAL A 67 -4.49 36.51 1.27
CA VAL A 67 -3.65 36.47 0.06
C VAL A 67 -4.37 35.77 -1.09
N SER A 68 -5.19 34.76 -0.80
CA SER A 68 -5.93 34.00 -1.83
C SER A 68 -6.94 34.87 -2.56
N ARG A 69 -7.59 35.81 -1.84
CA ARG A 69 -8.55 36.74 -2.43
C ARG A 69 -7.88 37.70 -3.41
N ILE A 70 -6.68 38.17 -3.08
CA ILE A 70 -5.86 39.03 -3.95
C ILE A 70 -5.37 38.23 -5.16
N ALA A 71 -4.82 37.03 -4.93
CA ALA A 71 -4.26 36.17 -5.97
C ALA A 71 -5.28 35.77 -7.05
N LYS A 72 -6.56 35.60 -6.71
CA LYS A 72 -7.63 35.26 -7.68
C LYS A 72 -7.66 36.19 -8.90
N ARG A 73 -7.47 37.50 -8.70
CA ARG A 73 -7.49 38.48 -9.81
C ARG A 73 -6.27 38.34 -10.71
N TYR A 74 -5.09 38.13 -10.11
CA TYR A 74 -3.84 37.91 -10.85
C TYR A 74 -3.86 36.59 -11.61
N ILE A 75 -4.37 35.52 -11.02
CA ILE A 75 -4.54 34.23 -11.70
C ILE A 75 -5.48 34.38 -12.90
N LYS A 76 -6.61 35.09 -12.75
CA LYS A 76 -7.52 35.38 -13.85
C LYS A 76 -6.82 36.14 -14.98
N TYR A 77 -6.05 37.17 -14.63
CA TYR A 77 -5.28 37.95 -15.60
C TYR A 77 -4.22 37.11 -16.33
N LEU A 78 -3.48 36.26 -15.62
CA LEU A 78 -2.50 35.35 -16.21
C LEU A 78 -3.13 34.31 -17.14
N ILE A 79 -4.33 33.82 -16.80
CA ILE A 79 -5.11 32.92 -17.68
C ILE A 79 -5.51 33.67 -18.95
N ASP A 80 -6.03 34.88 -18.83
CA ASP A 80 -6.44 35.70 -19.97
C ASP A 80 -5.25 36.08 -20.86
N LEU A 81 -4.07 36.36 -20.27
CA LEU A 81 -2.84 36.66 -21.00
C LEU A 81 -2.30 35.45 -21.75
N ARG A 82 -2.37 34.25 -21.15
CA ARG A 82 -2.01 32.98 -21.80
C ARG A 82 -2.96 32.62 -22.95
N ASP A 83 -4.25 32.92 -22.81
CA ASP A 83 -5.25 32.65 -23.84
C ASP A 83 -5.37 33.78 -24.89
N GLY A 84 -4.65 34.89 -24.73
CA GLY A 84 -4.46 35.95 -25.71
C GLY A 84 -5.66 36.87 -25.96
N SER A 85 -6.86 36.56 -25.45
CA SER A 85 -8.06 37.40 -25.56
C SER A 85 -9.17 36.96 -24.60
N THR A 86 -9.79 37.92 -23.90
CA THR A 86 -10.94 37.72 -22.99
C THR A 86 -12.12 37.05 -23.68
N ALA A 87 -12.30 37.28 -24.99
CA ALA A 87 -13.35 36.66 -25.79
C ALA A 87 -13.07 35.17 -26.05
N LEU A 88 -11.81 34.79 -26.29
CA LEU A 88 -11.40 33.40 -26.45
C LEU A 88 -11.53 32.62 -25.13
N THR A 89 -11.21 33.24 -24.00
CA THR A 89 -11.42 32.62 -22.67
C THR A 89 -12.90 32.38 -22.39
N ALA A 90 -13.77 33.34 -22.72
CA ALA A 90 -15.22 33.20 -22.57
C ALA A 90 -15.80 32.11 -23.49
N TRP A 91 -15.33 32.06 -24.74
CA TRP A 91 -15.76 31.05 -25.71
C TRP A 91 -15.31 29.64 -25.31
N LYS A 92 -14.05 29.48 -24.86
CA LYS A 92 -13.56 28.22 -24.28
C LYS A 92 -14.34 27.80 -23.04
N LYS A 93 -14.71 28.74 -22.15
CA LYS A 93 -15.54 28.44 -20.96
C LYS A 93 -16.95 27.98 -21.34
N THR A 94 -17.56 28.61 -22.34
CA THR A 94 -18.88 28.23 -22.86
C THR A 94 -18.81 26.87 -23.54
N GLN A 95 -17.79 26.63 -24.36
CA GLN A 95 -17.53 25.32 -24.97
C GLN A 95 -17.28 24.22 -23.93
N GLN A 96 -16.57 24.54 -22.84
CA GLN A 96 -16.37 23.62 -21.70
C GLN A 96 -17.69 23.31 -20.97
N LYS A 97 -18.57 24.30 -20.78
CA LYS A 97 -19.90 24.08 -20.17
C LYS A 97 -20.83 23.27 -21.06
N LEU A 98 -20.73 23.42 -22.37
CA LEU A 98 -21.52 22.69 -23.36
C LEU A 98 -21.01 21.25 -23.58
N GLY A 99 -19.92 20.83 -22.94
CA GLY A 99 -19.37 19.48 -23.07
C GLY A 99 -18.67 19.20 -24.41
N TRP A 100 -18.53 20.20 -25.28
CA TRP A 100 -17.86 20.09 -26.58
C TRP A 100 -16.36 20.23 -26.43
N ARG A 101 -15.76 19.46 -25.52
CA ARG A 101 -14.31 19.45 -25.37
C ARG A 101 -13.72 18.70 -26.56
N PRO A 102 -12.77 19.28 -27.32
CA PRO A 102 -12.12 18.57 -28.43
C PRO A 102 -11.38 17.32 -27.93
N LYS A 103 -11.01 17.27 -26.64
CA LYS A 103 -10.48 16.07 -25.98
C LYS A 103 -11.51 14.95 -25.85
N ASP A 104 -12.78 15.27 -25.68
CA ASP A 104 -13.85 14.30 -25.50
C ASP A 104 -14.29 13.77 -26.88
N LEU A 105 -14.33 14.63 -27.90
CA LEU A 105 -14.47 14.21 -29.30
C LEU A 105 -13.30 13.32 -29.75
N ALA A 106 -12.07 13.76 -29.48
CA ALA A 106 -10.88 12.96 -29.76
C ALA A 106 -10.90 11.63 -28.99
N SER A 107 -11.46 11.60 -27.76
CA SER A 107 -11.61 10.35 -27.01
C SER A 107 -12.60 9.41 -27.69
N VAL A 108 -13.73 9.88 -28.22
CA VAL A 108 -14.71 9.05 -28.96
C VAL A 108 -14.08 8.48 -30.24
N PHE A 109 -13.33 9.28 -30.99
CA PHE A 109 -12.62 8.81 -32.18
C PHE A 109 -11.41 7.92 -31.87
N GLN A 110 -10.75 8.10 -30.72
CA GLN A 110 -9.62 7.28 -30.29
C GLN A 110 -10.07 6.02 -29.53
N SER A 111 -11.32 5.93 -29.07
CA SER A 111 -11.85 4.77 -28.36
C SER A 111 -11.67 3.47 -29.15
N PRO A 112 -12.00 3.37 -30.45
CA PRO A 112 -11.72 2.19 -31.25
C PRO A 112 -10.23 1.83 -31.25
N ARG A 113 -9.35 2.84 -31.42
CA ARG A 113 -7.90 2.64 -31.44
C ARG A 113 -7.36 2.15 -30.09
N ARG A 114 -7.95 2.57 -28.97
CA ARG A 114 -7.61 2.06 -27.63
C ARG A 114 -8.04 0.60 -27.46
N VAL A 115 -9.21 0.23 -27.98
CA VAL A 115 -9.66 -1.17 -27.95
C VAL A 115 -8.73 -2.04 -28.80
N THR A 116 -8.32 -1.57 -29.98
CA THR A 116 -7.32 -2.26 -30.81
C THR A 116 -5.98 -2.42 -30.08
N GLN A 117 -5.49 -1.36 -29.42
CA GLN A 117 -4.26 -1.45 -28.61
C GLN A 117 -4.39 -2.46 -27.46
N VAL A 118 -5.52 -2.49 -26.76
CA VAL A 118 -5.78 -3.49 -25.71
C VAL A 118 -5.77 -4.90 -26.29
N TYR A 119 -6.44 -5.12 -27.43
CA TYR A 119 -6.43 -6.40 -28.12
C TYR A 119 -5.03 -6.82 -28.56
N GLU A 120 -4.24 -5.92 -29.14
CA GLU A 120 -2.85 -6.16 -29.52
C GLU A 120 -2.00 -6.51 -28.29
N THR A 121 -2.14 -5.78 -27.17
CA THR A 121 -1.43 -6.11 -25.94
C THR A 121 -1.88 -7.45 -25.35
N LEU A 122 -3.16 -7.79 -25.45
CA LEU A 122 -3.71 -9.05 -24.97
C LEU A 122 -3.23 -10.23 -25.83
N SER A 123 -3.21 -10.06 -27.15
CA SER A 123 -2.68 -11.04 -28.09
C SER A 123 -1.17 -11.27 -27.87
N LYS A 124 -0.41 -10.21 -27.58
CA LYS A 124 1.01 -10.32 -27.20
C LYS A 124 1.23 -10.95 -25.82
N LEU A 125 0.27 -10.80 -24.91
CA LEU A 125 0.26 -11.51 -23.63
C LEU A 125 -0.05 -13.00 -23.83
N GLU A 126 -1.00 -13.33 -24.70
CA GLU A 126 -1.38 -14.71 -25.04
C GLU A 126 -0.27 -15.45 -25.80
N SER A 127 0.42 -14.75 -26.71
CA SER A 127 1.58 -15.30 -27.43
C SER A 127 2.83 -15.45 -26.56
N GLY A 128 2.80 -14.96 -25.31
CA GLY A 128 3.93 -14.99 -24.37
C GLY A 128 5.06 -14.01 -24.70
N GLU A 129 4.88 -13.14 -25.70
CA GLU A 129 5.83 -12.07 -26.05
C GLU A 129 5.91 -11.00 -24.93
N LEU A 130 4.78 -10.76 -24.25
CA LEU A 130 4.70 -9.89 -23.09
C LEU A 130 4.57 -10.72 -21.80
N GLN A 131 5.37 -10.36 -20.79
CA GLN A 131 5.22 -10.88 -19.43
C GLN A 131 4.52 -9.83 -18.56
N LEU A 132 3.37 -10.19 -18.00
CA LEU A 132 2.64 -9.35 -17.05
C LEU A 132 3.34 -9.38 -15.69
N ARG A 133 4.11 -8.34 -15.38
CA ARG A 133 4.62 -8.11 -14.01
C ARG A 133 3.56 -7.38 -13.20
N VAL A 134 2.57 -8.12 -12.70
CA VAL A 134 1.60 -7.56 -11.75
C VAL A 134 2.20 -7.57 -10.37
N ARG A 135 2.18 -6.41 -9.71
CA ARG A 135 2.43 -6.34 -8.27
C ARG A 135 1.11 -6.57 -7.55
N ALA A 136 0.82 -7.82 -7.23
CA ALA A 136 -0.37 -8.19 -6.48
C ALA A 136 -0.07 -8.08 -4.99
N LEU A 137 -0.58 -7.02 -4.34
CA LEU A 137 -0.32 -6.75 -2.92
C LEU A 137 -0.86 -7.88 -2.02
N GLU A 138 -2.02 -8.44 -2.38
CA GLU A 138 -2.59 -9.62 -1.71
C GLU A 138 -1.67 -10.83 -1.81
N LEU A 139 -1.02 -10.99 -2.95
CA LEU A 139 -0.10 -12.10 -3.22
C LEU A 139 1.22 -11.91 -2.47
N GLU A 140 1.72 -10.66 -2.36
CA GLU A 140 2.85 -10.32 -1.50
C GLU A 140 2.55 -10.61 -0.02
N ARG A 141 1.34 -10.25 0.46
CA ARG A 141 0.88 -10.57 1.83
C ARG A 141 0.77 -12.07 2.06
N ALA A 142 0.17 -12.80 1.12
CA ALA A 142 0.06 -14.25 1.18
C ALA A 142 1.45 -14.94 1.15
N MET A 143 2.38 -14.45 0.33
CA MET A 143 3.75 -14.93 0.30
C MET A 143 4.49 -14.67 1.61
N MET A 144 4.36 -13.47 2.20
CA MET A 144 4.94 -13.14 3.50
C MET A 144 4.39 -14.04 4.60
N ARG A 145 3.08 -14.28 4.61
CA ARG A 145 2.43 -15.23 5.53
C ARG A 145 3.00 -16.64 5.37
N ASN A 146 3.08 -17.13 4.14
CA ASN A 146 3.63 -18.45 3.84
C ASN A 146 5.10 -18.55 4.26
N MET A 147 5.90 -17.50 4.07
CA MET A 147 7.30 -17.46 4.49
C MET A 147 7.44 -17.62 6.01
N ILE A 148 6.58 -16.98 6.81
CA ILE A 148 6.61 -17.09 8.27
C ILE A 148 6.18 -18.48 8.72
N VAL A 149 5.12 -19.04 8.14
CA VAL A 149 4.67 -20.42 8.41
C VAL A 149 5.74 -21.42 8.03
N GLN A 150 6.39 -21.25 6.87
CA GLN A 150 7.46 -22.12 6.40
C GLN A 150 8.69 -22.05 7.30
N ARG A 151 9.05 -20.86 7.81
CA ARG A 151 10.12 -20.72 8.81
C ARG A 151 9.76 -21.40 10.13
N ALA A 152 8.52 -21.23 10.61
CA ALA A 152 8.05 -21.86 11.82
C ALA A 152 8.02 -23.39 11.70
N SER A 153 7.57 -23.92 10.56
CA SER A 153 7.56 -25.36 10.31
C SER A 153 8.97 -25.94 10.20
N LEU A 154 9.91 -25.25 9.55
CA LEU A 154 11.33 -25.65 9.52
C LEU A 154 11.96 -25.69 10.92
N LEU A 155 11.70 -24.66 11.75
CA LEU A 155 12.18 -24.63 13.14
C LEU A 155 11.56 -25.77 13.97
N ALA A 156 10.28 -26.06 13.79
CA ALA A 156 9.60 -27.17 14.45
C ALA A 156 10.15 -28.53 14.01
N LEU A 157 10.40 -28.71 12.71
CA LEU A 157 11.03 -29.93 12.17
C LEU A 157 12.45 -30.12 12.72
N LEU A 158 13.25 -29.06 12.80
CA LEU A 158 14.59 -29.10 13.42
C LEU A 158 14.53 -29.47 14.90
N SER A 159 13.55 -28.93 15.64
CA SER A 159 13.30 -29.30 17.03
C SER A 159 12.91 -30.78 17.17
N CYS A 160 12.03 -31.28 16.30
CA CYS A 160 11.58 -32.67 16.33
C CYS A 160 12.71 -33.63 15.96
N ALA A 161 13.49 -33.31 14.92
CA ALA A 161 14.64 -34.11 14.49
C ALA A 161 15.74 -34.16 15.57
N SER A 162 16.04 -33.03 16.22
CA SER A 162 17.01 -32.98 17.32
C SER A 162 16.52 -33.72 18.57
N LEU A 163 15.22 -33.66 18.90
CA LEU A 163 14.63 -34.50 19.94
C LEU A 163 14.75 -35.99 19.59
N ASN A 164 14.39 -36.39 18.37
CA ASN A 164 14.41 -37.79 17.95
C ASN A 164 15.84 -38.36 17.97
N LEU A 165 16.82 -37.59 17.49
CA LEU A 165 18.23 -37.96 17.59
C LEU A 165 18.71 -38.01 19.05
N GLY A 166 18.26 -37.06 19.88
CA GLY A 166 18.56 -37.02 21.31
C GLY A 166 18.00 -38.24 22.07
N THR A 167 16.78 -38.67 21.76
CA THR A 167 16.14 -39.83 22.38
C THR A 167 16.74 -41.14 21.91
N MET A 168 17.00 -41.30 20.60
CA MET A 168 17.69 -42.47 20.05
C MET A 168 19.09 -42.63 20.67
N LEU A 169 19.84 -41.53 20.79
CA LEU A 169 21.16 -41.55 21.44
C LEU A 169 21.04 -41.89 22.94
N ALA A 170 20.01 -41.38 23.64
CA ALA A 170 19.79 -41.66 25.05
C ALA A 170 19.38 -43.12 25.34
N MET A 171 18.69 -43.78 24.40
CA MET A 171 18.27 -45.18 24.53
C MET A 171 19.34 -46.16 24.02
N GLY A 172 20.10 -45.80 22.98
CA GLY A 172 21.10 -46.68 22.35
C GLY A 172 22.50 -46.58 22.95
N ALA A 173 22.90 -45.45 23.55
CA ALA A 173 24.23 -45.28 24.11
C ALA A 173 24.29 -45.71 25.59
N GLN A 174 24.60 -46.99 25.84
CA GLN A 174 25.00 -47.49 27.17
C GLN A 174 26.41 -47.04 27.60
N GLY A 175 27.07 -46.17 26.84
CA GLY A 175 28.42 -45.69 27.13
C GLY A 175 28.43 -44.47 28.05
N THR A 176 28.91 -44.64 29.28
CA THR A 176 29.20 -43.59 30.29
C THR A 176 30.41 -42.71 29.91
N GLY A 177 30.65 -42.48 28.62
CA GLY A 177 31.71 -41.60 28.13
C GLY A 177 31.32 -40.13 28.25
N VAL A 178 32.25 -39.29 28.73
CA VAL A 178 32.07 -37.83 28.86
C VAL A 178 31.63 -37.21 27.53
N PHE A 179 32.14 -37.71 26.40
CA PHE A 179 31.77 -37.27 25.05
C PHE A 179 30.31 -37.59 24.68
N ALA A 180 29.82 -38.80 24.99
CA ALA A 180 28.44 -39.20 24.75
C ALA A 180 27.45 -38.39 25.63
N GLY A 181 27.85 -38.10 26.87
CA GLY A 181 27.09 -37.24 27.78
C GLY A 181 26.97 -35.79 27.29
N PHE A 182 28.07 -35.23 26.75
CA PHE A 182 28.09 -33.89 26.17
C PHE A 182 27.22 -33.81 24.90
N LEU A 183 27.34 -34.79 24.01
CA LEU A 183 26.57 -34.86 22.77
C LEU A 183 25.06 -34.98 23.03
N ARG A 184 24.65 -35.77 24.03
CA ARG A 184 23.26 -35.85 24.45
C ARG A 184 22.75 -34.49 24.95
N ARG A 185 23.50 -33.82 25.84
CA ARG A 185 23.10 -32.51 26.38
C ARG A 185 23.02 -31.43 25.29
N SER A 186 23.92 -31.48 24.30
CA SER A 186 23.89 -30.53 23.19
C SER A 186 22.69 -30.75 22.24
N LEU A 187 22.32 -32.01 21.98
CA LEU A 187 21.14 -32.35 21.16
C LEU A 187 19.82 -32.00 21.86
N PHE A 188 19.69 -32.26 23.16
CA PHE A 188 18.52 -31.82 23.93
C PHE A 188 18.49 -30.29 24.09
N GLY A 189 19.65 -29.64 24.24
CA GLY A 189 19.75 -28.19 24.30
C GLY A 189 19.37 -27.50 22.99
N SER A 190 19.82 -28.03 21.85
CA SER A 190 19.45 -27.51 20.53
C SER A 190 17.96 -27.72 20.25
N ALA A 191 17.40 -28.86 20.66
CA ALA A 191 15.97 -29.13 20.57
C ALA A 191 15.11 -28.12 21.35
N ALA A 192 15.48 -27.84 22.60
CA ALA A 192 14.79 -26.84 23.41
C ALA A 192 14.89 -25.43 22.78
N PHE A 193 16.06 -25.06 22.26
CA PHE A 193 16.28 -23.77 21.60
C PHE A 193 15.41 -23.61 20.34
N PHE A 194 15.41 -24.60 19.46
CA PHE A 194 14.59 -24.57 18.24
C PHE A 194 13.09 -24.65 18.55
N GLY A 195 12.70 -25.43 19.56
CA GLY A 195 11.30 -25.51 20.03
C GLY A 195 10.78 -24.17 20.53
N VAL A 196 11.55 -23.45 21.36
CA VAL A 196 11.18 -22.10 21.83
C VAL A 196 11.09 -21.11 20.67
N LYS A 197 12.04 -21.15 19.73
CA LYS A 197 12.01 -20.29 18.53
C LYS A 197 10.81 -20.59 17.63
N ALA A 198 10.42 -21.86 17.46
CA ALA A 198 9.23 -22.25 16.72
C ALA A 198 7.95 -21.71 17.38
N LEU A 199 7.87 -21.77 18.71
CA LEU A 199 6.72 -21.28 19.49
C LEU A 199 6.60 -19.75 19.42
N LEU A 200 7.72 -19.03 19.48
CA LEU A 200 7.75 -17.58 19.25
C LEU A 200 7.34 -17.22 17.81
N ALA A 201 7.82 -17.96 16.81
CA ALA A 201 7.43 -17.76 15.42
C ALA A 201 5.92 -18.00 15.20
N TRP A 202 5.36 -19.01 15.88
CA TRP A 202 3.93 -19.29 15.86
C TRP A 202 3.10 -18.19 16.53
N ARG A 203 3.57 -17.66 17.67
CA ARG A 203 2.91 -16.53 18.35
C ARG A 203 2.93 -15.26 17.49
N LYS A 204 4.04 -14.99 16.80
CA LYS A 204 4.15 -13.89 15.83
C LYS A 204 3.18 -14.07 14.66
N PHE A 205 3.03 -15.29 14.15
CA PHE A 205 2.03 -15.59 13.12
C PHE A 205 0.59 -15.28 13.58
N GLN A 206 0.23 -15.60 14.82
CA GLN A 206 -1.09 -15.25 15.37
C GLN A 206 -1.30 -13.74 15.52
N GLN A 207 -0.26 -12.99 15.88
CA GLN A 207 -0.34 -11.53 15.94
C GLN A 207 -0.57 -10.91 14.56
N LEU A 208 0.08 -11.44 13.53
CA LEU A 208 -0.13 -11.00 12.14
C LEU A 208 -1.56 -11.27 11.65
N GLN A 209 -2.15 -12.42 11.99
CA GLN A 209 -3.55 -12.71 11.66
C GLN A 209 -4.52 -11.73 12.34
N LYS A 210 -4.24 -11.31 13.58
CA LYS A 210 -5.03 -10.28 14.26
C LYS A 210 -4.89 -8.92 13.57
N GLY A 211 -3.66 -8.56 13.16
CA GLY A 211 -3.40 -7.32 12.42
C GLY A 211 -4.03 -7.27 11.03
N GLU A 212 -4.17 -8.41 10.35
CA GLU A 212 -4.95 -8.51 9.09
C GLU A 212 -6.44 -8.29 9.33
N ALA A 213 -7.01 -8.90 10.37
CA ALA A 213 -8.43 -8.74 10.70
C ALA A 213 -8.78 -7.31 11.15
N GLU A 214 -7.83 -6.60 11.76
CA GLU A 214 -7.97 -5.21 12.21
C GLU A 214 -7.63 -4.19 11.12
N GLY A 215 -7.15 -4.62 9.95
CA GLY A 215 -6.76 -3.71 8.87
C GLY A 215 -5.52 -2.86 9.15
N ASN A 216 -4.67 -3.23 10.12
CA ASN A 216 -3.47 -2.47 10.51
C ASN A 216 -2.18 -3.26 10.25
N TYR A 217 -2.10 -3.89 9.07
CA TYR A 217 -1.03 -4.82 8.72
C TYR A 217 0.39 -4.21 8.76
N ASN A 218 0.50 -2.92 8.40
CA ASN A 218 1.79 -2.25 8.26
C ASN A 218 2.50 -1.98 9.60
N GLN A 219 1.77 -1.78 10.71
CA GLN A 219 2.40 -1.64 12.03
C GLN A 219 3.04 -2.96 12.49
N TYR A 220 2.36 -4.08 12.26
CA TYR A 220 2.87 -5.40 12.66
C TYR A 220 4.01 -5.92 11.77
N LEU A 221 4.06 -5.50 10.49
CA LEU A 221 5.20 -5.79 9.61
C LEU A 221 6.51 -5.13 10.08
N LEU A 222 6.43 -3.95 10.69
CA LEU A 222 7.60 -3.23 11.21
C LEU A 222 8.15 -3.87 12.49
N GLU A 223 7.29 -4.43 13.34
CA GLU A 223 7.70 -5.20 14.52
C GLU A 223 8.23 -6.61 14.19
N ALA A 224 7.93 -7.13 12.98
CA ALA A 224 8.32 -8.47 12.54
C ALA A 224 9.68 -8.55 11.85
N ARG A 225 10.25 -7.42 11.41
CA ARG A 225 11.62 -7.33 10.84
C ARG A 225 12.68 -7.41 11.94
#